data_AF-A0A817G1V7-F1
#
_entry.id   AF-A0A817G1V7-F1
#
_cell.length_a   1.000
_cell.length_b   1.000
_cell.length_c   1.000
_cell.angle_alpha   90.00
_cell.angle_beta   90.00
_cell.angle_gamma   90.00
#
_symmetry.space_group_name_H-M   'P 1'
#
loop_
_entity.id
_entity.type
_entity.pdbx_description
1 polymer ?
#
loop_
_entity_poly.entity_id
_entity_poly.type
_entity_poly.pdbx_seq_one_letter_code
_entity_poly.pdbx_strand_id
1 'polypeptide(L)'
;MVEGSCSTNLPKAFCNETDVSTDDYQIYRRRNNCNEAHFTRKNIQVDNRFVVPYNSFLSLTYNAHINVELCSSVKAIKYINKYITKGYDCAQISVEVNSNDNLKIAVDYEEIKQYLNCHYISSQEAAWHLQDFPIHGQSHSVVMLSIHLKDDQSIFFEESQTETALLREAVACITLTADFDLSVSDSSAHQYLY
;
A
#
# COMPACT_ATOMS: atom_id res chain seq x y z
N MET A 1 3.80 7.21 -27.16
CA MET A 1 2.67 6.77 -28.00
C MET A 1 2.85 5.28 -28.23
N VAL A 2 1.78 4.51 -28.05
CA VAL A 2 1.74 3.08 -28.34
C VAL A 2 0.73 2.95 -29.47
N GLU A 3 1.13 2.38 -30.61
CA GLU A 3 0.26 2.17 -31.78
C GLU A 3 -0.45 3.45 -32.28
N GLY A 4 0.25 4.59 -32.29
CA GLY A 4 -0.32 5.87 -32.72
C GLY A 4 -1.28 6.53 -31.73
N SER A 5 -1.56 5.88 -30.60
CA SER A 5 -2.37 6.43 -29.51
C SER A 5 -1.50 6.86 -28.32
N CYS A 6 -2.00 7.82 -27.54
CA CYS A 6 -1.34 8.20 -26.30
C CYS A 6 -1.54 7.10 -25.25
N SER A 7 -0.47 6.59 -24.65
CA SER A 7 -0.54 5.56 -23.60
C SER A 7 -1.31 6.02 -22.35
N THR A 8 -1.45 7.35 -22.18
CA THR A 8 -2.19 7.96 -21.07
C THR A 8 -3.59 8.44 -21.46
N ASN A 9 -4.10 8.01 -22.63
CA ASN A 9 -5.46 8.34 -23.12
C ASN A 9 -5.72 9.86 -23.21
N LEU A 10 -4.71 10.63 -23.61
CA LEU A 10 -4.85 12.04 -23.98
C LEU A 10 -5.09 12.15 -25.50
N PRO A 11 -5.87 13.13 -25.97
CA PRO A 11 -6.53 14.20 -25.21
C PRO A 11 -7.81 13.75 -24.46
N LYS A 12 -8.07 14.36 -23.30
CA LYS A 12 -9.32 14.16 -22.53
C LYS A 12 -10.37 15.22 -22.90
N ALA A 13 -11.66 14.92 -22.72
CA ALA A 13 -12.72 15.90 -22.97
C ALA A 13 -12.60 17.12 -22.04
N PHE A 14 -13.10 18.28 -22.50
CA PHE A 14 -13.27 19.44 -21.62
C PHE A 14 -14.34 19.16 -20.57
N CYS A 15 -14.14 19.69 -19.36
CA CYS A 15 -15.07 19.55 -18.26
C CYS A 15 -15.05 20.83 -17.42
N ASN A 16 -16.22 21.40 -17.14
CA ASN A 16 -16.30 22.70 -16.46
C ASN A 16 -16.04 22.59 -14.95
N GLU A 17 -16.28 21.42 -14.38
CA GLU A 17 -16.11 21.12 -12.95
C GLU A 17 -15.43 19.76 -12.78
N THR A 18 -14.91 19.47 -11.59
CA THR A 18 -14.34 18.16 -11.31
C THR A 18 -15.47 17.25 -10.85
N ASP A 19 -15.71 16.17 -11.58
CA ASP A 19 -16.70 15.16 -11.21
C ASP A 19 -16.04 14.07 -10.35
N VAL A 20 -16.64 13.83 -9.19
CA VAL A 20 -16.18 12.88 -8.18
C VAL A 20 -17.25 11.81 -8.01
N SER A 21 -17.42 10.98 -9.04
CA SER A 21 -18.26 9.79 -8.95
C SER A 21 -17.65 8.77 -7.97
N THR A 22 -18.48 7.99 -7.29
CA THR A 22 -18.09 7.12 -6.17
C THR A 22 -17.26 5.90 -6.61
N ASP A 23 -17.47 5.39 -7.83
CA ASP A 23 -16.94 4.10 -8.28
C ASP A 23 -15.95 4.18 -9.45
N ASP A 24 -15.87 5.30 -10.16
CA ASP A 24 -14.96 5.50 -11.30
C ASP A 24 -13.85 6.51 -11.02
N TYR A 25 -12.87 6.56 -11.93
CA TYR A 25 -11.80 7.56 -11.88
C TYR A 25 -12.37 8.98 -11.98
N GLN A 26 -11.84 9.90 -11.17
CA GLN A 26 -12.31 11.28 -11.15
C GLN A 26 -12.08 11.97 -12.49
N ILE A 27 -13.09 12.69 -12.98
CA ILE A 27 -12.97 13.50 -14.18
C ILE A 27 -12.62 14.92 -13.75
N TYR A 28 -11.35 15.30 -13.91
CA TYR A 28 -10.89 16.62 -13.54
C TYR A 28 -11.42 17.71 -14.46
N ARG A 29 -11.72 18.87 -13.86
CA ARG A 29 -12.01 20.11 -14.58
C ARG A 29 -10.93 20.41 -15.62
N ARG A 30 -11.34 20.56 -16.87
CA ARG A 30 -10.54 20.95 -18.02
C ARG A 30 -11.25 22.09 -18.73
N ARG A 31 -10.81 23.33 -18.45
CA ARG A 31 -11.44 24.53 -18.99
C ARG A 31 -11.12 24.67 -20.48
N ASN A 32 -12.15 24.95 -21.27
CA ASN A 32 -11.95 25.41 -22.64
C ASN A 32 -11.73 26.92 -22.63
N ASN A 33 -10.48 27.33 -22.46
CA ASN A 33 -10.10 28.74 -22.58
C ASN A 33 -9.86 28.97 -24.08
N CYS A 34 -10.91 29.24 -24.85
CA CYS A 34 -10.94 29.28 -26.32
C CYS A 34 -9.84 30.08 -27.04
N ASN A 35 -8.91 30.76 -26.36
CA ASN A 35 -8.03 31.79 -26.95
C ASN A 35 -6.52 31.77 -26.60
N GLU A 36 -5.98 31.04 -25.61
CA GLU A 36 -4.67 31.48 -25.03
C GLU A 36 -3.49 30.51 -25.01
N ALA A 37 -3.61 29.23 -25.41
CA ALA A 37 -2.50 28.29 -25.24
C ALA A 37 -2.43 27.16 -26.28
N HIS A 38 -2.62 27.49 -27.57
CA HIS A 38 -2.38 26.54 -28.65
C HIS A 38 -0.88 26.47 -28.95
N PHE A 39 -0.19 25.49 -28.36
CA PHE A 39 1.20 25.22 -28.68
C PHE A 39 1.26 24.19 -29.81
N THR A 40 1.96 24.53 -30.89
CA THR A 40 2.21 23.57 -31.96
C THR A 40 3.47 22.79 -31.64
N ARG A 41 3.34 21.50 -31.35
CA ARG A 41 4.48 20.58 -31.21
C ARG A 41 4.34 19.49 -32.26
N LYS A 42 5.29 19.40 -33.20
CA LYS A 42 5.27 18.41 -34.29
C LYS A 42 3.97 18.44 -35.13
N ASN A 43 3.49 19.62 -35.51
CA ASN A 43 2.22 19.84 -36.23
C ASN A 43 0.95 19.39 -35.49
N ILE A 44 1.03 19.09 -34.19
CA ILE A 44 -0.13 18.80 -33.36
C ILE A 44 -0.47 20.06 -32.56
N GLN A 45 -1.71 20.52 -32.68
CA GLN A 45 -2.28 21.58 -31.85
C GLN A 45 -2.54 21.01 -30.45
N VAL A 46 -1.78 21.49 -29.46
CA VAL A 46 -1.91 21.08 -28.07
C VAL A 46 -2.72 22.13 -27.32
N ASP A 47 -3.69 21.68 -26.53
CA ASP A 47 -4.52 22.50 -25.64
C ASP A 47 -4.65 21.87 -24.25
N ASN A 48 -5.52 22.43 -23.39
CA ASN A 48 -5.75 21.94 -22.02
C ASN A 48 -6.22 20.48 -21.94
N ARG A 49 -6.65 19.86 -23.05
CA ARG A 49 -7.02 18.43 -23.09
C ARG A 49 -5.82 17.50 -22.99
N PHE A 50 -4.62 18.01 -23.27
CA PHE A 50 -3.35 17.28 -23.20
C PHE A 50 -2.60 17.51 -21.89
N VAL A 51 -3.09 18.40 -21.03
CA VAL A 51 -2.42 18.75 -19.76
C VAL A 51 -2.90 17.80 -18.65
N VAL A 52 -1.97 17.25 -17.89
CA VAL A 52 -2.28 16.45 -16.68
C VAL A 52 -2.61 17.42 -15.53
N PRO A 53 -3.64 17.16 -14.71
CA PRO A 53 -3.97 17.99 -13.56
C PRO A 53 -2.75 18.30 -12.70
N TYR A 54 -2.61 19.55 -12.28
CA TYR A 54 -1.46 19.99 -11.49
C TYR A 54 -1.87 21.06 -10.51
N ASN A 55 -1.06 21.23 -9.48
CA ASN A 55 -1.17 22.37 -8.57
C ASN A 55 -0.13 23.42 -8.98
N SER A 56 -0.60 24.64 -9.29
CA SER A 56 0.27 25.73 -9.75
C SER A 56 1.29 26.15 -8.69
N PHE A 57 0.91 26.14 -7.41
CA PHE A 57 1.81 26.49 -6.32
C PHE A 57 2.95 25.47 -6.25
N LEU A 58 2.62 24.17 -6.14
CA LEU A 58 3.64 23.11 -6.09
C LEU A 58 4.54 23.12 -7.33
N SER A 59 3.96 23.31 -8.51
CA SER A 59 4.73 23.28 -9.75
C SER A 59 5.73 24.43 -9.85
N LEU A 60 5.35 25.62 -9.36
CA LEU A 60 6.25 26.78 -9.29
C LEU A 60 7.30 26.62 -8.19
N THR A 61 6.92 26.12 -7.00
CA THR A 61 7.84 25.92 -5.87
C THR A 61 8.97 24.96 -6.23
N TYR A 62 8.66 23.87 -6.92
CA TYR A 62 9.65 22.82 -7.24
C TYR A 62 10.18 22.89 -8.68
N ASN A 63 9.75 23.89 -9.46
CA ASN A 63 10.09 24.02 -10.89
C ASN A 63 9.91 22.70 -11.67
N ALA A 64 8.85 21.96 -11.36
CA ALA A 64 8.58 20.64 -11.91
C ALA A 64 7.07 20.46 -12.10
N HIS A 65 6.66 19.69 -13.11
CA HIS A 65 5.24 19.34 -13.26
C HIS A 65 4.89 18.27 -12.22
N ILE A 66 4.05 18.64 -11.26
CA ILE A 66 3.60 17.76 -10.19
C ILE A 66 2.14 17.39 -10.46
N ASN A 67 1.93 16.12 -10.79
CA ASN A 67 0.59 15.56 -10.92
C ASN A 67 -0.08 15.52 -9.54
N VAL A 68 -1.29 16.06 -9.43
CA VAL A 68 -2.08 16.03 -8.20
C VAL A 68 -3.42 15.37 -8.50
N GLU A 69 -3.67 14.26 -7.82
CA GLU A 69 -4.89 13.47 -7.97
C GLU A 69 -5.69 13.45 -6.67
N LEU A 70 -7.02 13.57 -6.80
CA LEU A 70 -7.96 13.40 -5.72
C LEU A 70 -8.17 11.89 -5.47
N CYS A 71 -7.91 11.45 -4.24
CA CYS A 71 -8.13 10.07 -3.82
C CYS A 71 -9.38 9.98 -2.92
N SER A 72 -10.56 9.92 -3.52
CA SER A 72 -11.84 9.81 -2.80
C SER A 72 -12.53 8.45 -2.92
N SER A 73 -12.23 7.65 -3.95
CA SER A 73 -12.90 6.38 -4.17
C SER A 73 -12.28 5.27 -3.30
N VAL A 74 -13.10 4.28 -2.93
CA VAL A 74 -12.63 3.08 -2.20
C VAL A 74 -11.53 2.37 -2.99
N LYS A 75 -11.62 2.36 -4.32
CA LYS A 75 -10.58 1.81 -5.21
C LYS A 75 -9.24 2.55 -5.06
N ALA A 76 -9.27 3.88 -5.02
CA ALA A 76 -8.05 4.69 -4.88
C ALA A 76 -7.43 4.52 -3.47
N ILE A 77 -8.25 4.51 -2.42
CA ILE A 77 -7.78 4.26 -1.05
C ILE A 77 -7.18 2.85 -0.93
N LYS A 78 -7.86 1.84 -1.48
CA LYS A 78 -7.35 0.47 -1.56
C LYS A 78 -6.03 0.42 -2.32
N TYR A 79 -5.91 1.17 -3.41
CA TYR A 79 -4.69 1.25 -4.20
C TYR A 79 -3.55 1.84 -3.37
N ILE A 80 -3.71 3.02 -2.76
CA ILE A 80 -2.68 3.63 -1.91
C ILE A 80 -2.27 2.69 -0.78
N ASN A 81 -3.24 2.16 -0.03
CA ASN A 81 -2.95 1.22 1.05
C ASN A 81 -2.21 0.00 0.55
N LYS A 82 -2.59 -0.57 -0.61
CA LYS A 82 -1.87 -1.70 -1.21
C LYS A 82 -0.40 -1.39 -1.42
N TYR A 83 0.00 -0.18 -1.82
CA TYR A 83 1.42 0.14 -2.04
C TYR A 83 2.16 0.48 -0.74
N ILE A 84 1.48 1.07 0.24
CA ILE A 84 2.05 1.30 1.58
C ILE A 84 2.30 -0.05 2.28
N THR A 85 1.36 -0.99 2.16
CA THR A 85 1.40 -2.28 2.86
C THR A 85 1.92 -3.43 2.02
N LYS A 86 2.33 -3.19 0.75
CA LYS A 86 2.79 -4.25 -0.16
C LYS A 86 3.99 -5.04 0.38
N GLY A 87 4.62 -4.53 1.43
CA GLY A 87 5.93 -4.96 1.85
C GLY A 87 6.96 -4.42 0.88
N TYR A 88 8.21 -4.55 1.29
CA TYR A 88 9.31 -4.01 0.54
C TYR A 88 9.91 -5.06 -0.39
N ASP A 89 10.63 -4.59 -1.41
CA ASP A 89 11.38 -5.51 -2.26
C ASP A 89 12.54 -6.10 -1.45
N CYS A 90 12.48 -7.41 -1.23
CA CYS A 90 13.50 -8.16 -0.52
C CYS A 90 14.39 -8.94 -1.49
N ALA A 91 15.69 -8.94 -1.23
CA ALA A 91 16.67 -9.76 -1.92
C ALA A 91 17.30 -10.74 -0.93
N GLN A 92 17.29 -12.02 -1.27
CA GLN A 92 18.03 -13.03 -0.53
C GLN A 92 19.44 -13.14 -1.12
N ILE A 93 20.45 -12.87 -0.31
CA ILE A 93 21.86 -12.97 -0.71
C ILE A 93 22.45 -14.21 -0.03
N SER A 94 23.01 -15.14 -0.82
CA SER A 94 23.76 -16.28 -0.31
C SER A 94 25.26 -15.94 -0.27
N VAL A 95 25.89 -16.10 0.89
CA VAL A 95 27.33 -15.87 1.08
C VAL A 95 28.06 -17.21 1.04
N GLU A 96 28.75 -17.49 -0.07
CA GLU A 96 29.62 -18.66 -0.20
C GLU A 96 31.06 -18.30 0.21
N VAL A 97 31.57 -18.97 1.23
CA VAL A 97 32.99 -18.84 1.62
C VAL A 97 33.81 -19.84 0.81
N ASN A 98 34.52 -19.36 -0.20
CA ASN A 98 35.48 -20.17 -0.95
C ASN A 98 36.66 -20.56 -0.06
N SER A 99 36.61 -21.77 0.50
CA SER A 99 37.70 -22.35 1.28
C SER A 99 38.71 -22.97 0.32
N ASN A 100 39.70 -22.20 -0.13
CA ASN A 100 40.80 -22.70 -0.96
C ASN A 100 41.89 -23.47 -0.18
N ASP A 101 41.61 -23.95 1.03
CA ASP A 101 42.59 -24.73 1.80
C ASP A 101 41.99 -26.06 2.24
N ASN A 102 42.77 -27.12 2.03
CA ASN A 102 42.47 -28.53 2.34
C ASN A 102 42.38 -28.83 3.85
N LEU A 103 41.76 -27.95 4.63
CA LEU A 103 41.48 -28.17 6.04
C LEU A 103 39.99 -28.46 6.20
N LYS A 104 39.66 -29.75 6.38
CA LYS A 104 38.37 -30.22 6.90
C LYS A 104 38.21 -29.73 8.34
N ILE A 105 38.01 -28.43 8.54
CA ILE A 105 37.32 -27.93 9.71
C ILE A 105 35.85 -28.20 9.43
N ALA A 106 35.15 -28.86 10.35
CA ALA A 106 33.71 -29.03 10.29
C ALA A 106 33.10 -27.66 9.98
N VAL A 107 32.62 -27.48 8.74
CA VAL A 107 31.96 -26.24 8.33
C VAL A 107 30.68 -26.22 9.13
N ASP A 108 30.65 -25.37 10.15
CA ASP A 108 29.48 -25.10 10.97
C ASP A 108 28.40 -24.56 10.02
N TYR A 109 27.48 -25.42 9.63
CA TYR A 109 26.44 -25.18 8.62
C TYR A 109 25.33 -24.35 9.27
N GLU A 110 25.65 -23.11 9.62
CA GLU A 110 24.69 -22.21 10.24
C GLU A 110 23.92 -21.48 9.13
N GLU A 111 22.73 -22.01 8.80
CA GLU A 111 21.83 -21.53 7.75
C GLU A 111 21.57 -20.00 7.84
N ILE A 112 21.49 -19.47 9.06
CA ILE A 112 21.31 -18.03 9.37
C ILE A 112 22.49 -17.18 8.85
N LYS A 113 23.72 -17.72 8.86
CA LYS A 113 24.90 -17.02 8.36
C LYS A 113 25.06 -17.12 6.84
N GLN A 114 24.41 -18.10 6.21
CA GLN A 114 24.52 -18.33 4.77
C GLN A 114 23.60 -17.41 3.97
N TYR A 115 22.44 -17.03 4.52
CA TYR A 115 21.47 -16.21 3.81
C TYR A 115 21.22 -14.89 4.53
N LEU A 116 21.52 -13.78 3.85
CA LEU A 116 21.16 -12.45 4.31
C LEU A 116 19.87 -12.02 3.58
N ASN A 117 18.80 -11.85 4.34
CA ASN A 117 17.58 -11.23 3.81
C ASN A 117 17.78 -9.70 3.83
N CYS A 118 17.95 -9.11 2.66
CA CYS A 118 18.20 -7.68 2.49
C CYS A 118 16.93 -7.00 2.00
N HIS A 119 16.61 -5.86 2.58
CA HIS A 119 15.54 -4.99 2.11
C HIS A 119 16.16 -3.90 1.22
N TYR A 120 15.69 -3.78 -0.03
CA TYR A 120 16.04 -2.67 -0.90
C TYR A 120 15.42 -1.36 -0.42
N ILE A 121 16.28 -0.38 -0.10
CA ILE A 121 15.86 0.98 0.26
C ILE A 121 16.25 1.91 -0.89
N SER A 122 15.28 2.66 -1.42
CA SER A 122 15.55 3.65 -2.47
C SER A 122 16.37 4.83 -1.95
N SER A 123 17.06 5.56 -2.82
CA SER A 123 17.87 6.73 -2.41
C SER A 123 17.07 7.81 -1.68
N GLN A 124 15.80 7.99 -2.08
CA GLN A 124 14.87 8.96 -1.49
C GLN A 124 14.45 8.52 -0.08
N GLU A 125 14.11 7.24 0.09
CA GLU A 125 13.73 6.66 1.37
C GLU A 125 14.91 6.63 2.35
N ALA A 126 16.12 6.29 1.87
CA ALA A 126 17.35 6.35 2.68
C ALA A 126 17.63 7.76 3.21
N ALA A 127 17.46 8.79 2.37
CA ALA A 127 17.60 10.18 2.81
C ALA A 127 16.56 10.59 3.86
N TRP A 128 15.35 10.02 3.78
CA TRP A 128 14.26 10.22 4.74
C TRP A 128 14.60 9.60 6.10
N HIS A 129 15.09 8.35 6.09
CA HIS A 129 15.57 7.65 7.28
C HIS A 129 16.78 8.33 7.92
N LEU A 130 17.77 8.76 7.12
CA LEU A 130 18.95 9.46 7.61
C LEU A 130 18.62 10.78 8.33
N GLN A 131 17.50 11.41 7.95
CA GLN A 131 17.00 12.63 8.57
C GLN A 131 15.99 12.37 9.69
N ASP A 132 15.72 11.10 10.02
CA ASP A 132 14.77 10.66 11.05
C ASP A 132 13.36 11.26 10.89
N PHE A 133 12.92 11.40 9.63
CA PHE A 133 11.58 11.91 9.35
C PHE A 133 10.52 10.82 9.53
N PRO A 134 9.34 11.14 10.07
CA PRO A 134 8.25 10.19 10.19
C PRO A 134 7.78 9.73 8.81
N ILE A 135 7.74 8.41 8.61
CA ILE A 135 7.37 7.78 7.33
C ILE A 135 5.86 7.56 7.24
N HIS A 136 5.25 7.13 8.35
CA HIS A 136 3.82 6.96 8.46
C HIS A 136 3.36 7.35 9.86
N GLY A 137 2.13 7.83 9.96
CA GLY A 137 1.43 8.05 11.22
C GLY A 137 0.07 7.37 11.15
N GLN A 138 -0.28 6.62 12.18
CA GLN A 138 -1.61 6.06 12.35
C GLN A 138 -2.22 6.70 13.58
N SER A 139 -3.42 7.26 13.44
CA SER A 139 -4.14 7.82 14.60
C SER A 139 -4.74 6.73 15.49
N HIS A 140 -5.04 5.56 14.90
CA HIS A 140 -5.66 4.42 15.59
C HIS A 140 -5.02 3.12 15.11
N SER A 141 -4.92 2.14 16.01
CA SER A 141 -4.56 0.77 15.66
C SER A 141 -5.80 0.08 15.09
N VAL A 142 -5.68 -0.47 13.88
CA VAL A 142 -6.74 -1.26 13.25
C VAL A 142 -6.34 -2.73 13.34
N VAL A 143 -7.11 -3.53 14.06
CA VAL A 143 -6.91 -4.97 14.18
C VAL A 143 -7.98 -5.67 13.37
N MET A 144 -7.58 -6.55 12.44
CA MET A 144 -8.55 -7.42 11.78
C MET A 144 -8.99 -8.51 12.75
N LEU A 145 -10.28 -8.54 13.07
CA LEU A 145 -10.89 -9.62 13.82
C LEU A 145 -11.29 -10.74 12.86
N SER A 146 -10.95 -11.98 13.21
CA SER A 146 -11.35 -13.15 12.43
C SER A 146 -12.86 -13.37 12.56
N ILE A 147 -13.57 -13.37 11.44
CA ILE A 147 -14.99 -13.67 11.37
C ILE A 147 -15.12 -15.11 10.85
N HIS A 148 -15.68 -15.98 11.69
CA HIS A 148 -15.96 -17.36 11.36
C HIS A 148 -17.48 -17.57 11.29
N LEU A 149 -17.92 -18.51 10.44
CA LEU A 149 -19.29 -19.01 10.54
C LEU A 149 -19.45 -19.80 11.84
N LYS A 150 -20.70 -20.01 12.24
CA LYS A 150 -21.02 -20.84 13.41
C LYS A 150 -20.38 -22.22 13.22
N ASP A 151 -19.60 -22.65 14.22
CA ASP A 151 -18.89 -23.94 14.27
C ASP A 151 -17.78 -24.12 13.20
N ASP A 152 -17.34 -23.05 12.54
CA ASP A 152 -16.28 -23.06 11.49
C ASP A 152 -15.00 -22.36 11.97
N GLN A 153 -14.68 -22.52 13.26
CA GLN A 153 -13.47 -21.99 13.87
C GLN A 153 -12.29 -22.94 13.62
N SER A 154 -11.19 -22.42 13.08
CA SER A 154 -9.98 -23.22 12.85
C SER A 154 -9.16 -23.37 14.13
N ILE A 155 -8.76 -24.59 14.45
CA ILE A 155 -7.97 -24.91 15.64
C ILE A 155 -6.66 -25.55 15.19
N PHE A 156 -5.53 -25.06 15.71
CA PHE A 156 -4.23 -25.66 15.52
C PHE A 156 -3.82 -26.39 16.79
N PHE A 157 -3.52 -27.69 16.68
CA PHE A 157 -3.04 -28.50 17.79
C PHE A 157 -2.00 -29.51 17.30
N GLU A 158 -1.10 -29.90 18.20
CA GLU A 158 -0.21 -31.03 17.96
C GLU A 158 -0.96 -32.35 18.13
N GLU A 159 -0.67 -33.34 17.30
CA GLU A 159 -1.35 -34.65 17.29
C GLU A 159 -1.29 -35.37 18.65
N SER A 160 -0.28 -35.07 19.47
CA SER A 160 -0.11 -35.57 20.84
C SER A 160 -1.02 -34.90 21.89
N GLN A 161 -1.72 -33.82 21.53
CA GLN A 161 -2.49 -32.95 22.44
C GLN A 161 -3.96 -32.78 22.00
N THR A 162 -4.53 -33.79 21.34
CA THR A 162 -5.92 -33.78 20.84
C THR A 162 -6.96 -33.51 21.93
N GLU A 163 -6.88 -34.18 23.09
CA GLU A 163 -7.85 -34.02 24.18
C GLU A 163 -7.78 -32.63 24.84
N THR A 164 -6.58 -32.07 25.00
CA THR A 164 -6.40 -30.74 25.59
C THR A 164 -6.79 -29.62 24.63
N ALA A 165 -6.67 -29.85 23.31
CA ALA A 165 -7.12 -28.93 22.27
C ALA A 165 -8.66 -28.80 22.24
N LEU A 166 -9.39 -29.92 22.36
CA LEU A 166 -10.85 -29.92 22.45
C LEU A 166 -11.36 -29.20 23.70
N LEU A 167 -10.67 -29.35 24.84
CA LEU A 167 -10.99 -28.61 26.07
C LEU A 167 -10.69 -27.12 25.93
N ARG A 168 -9.66 -26.73 25.17
CA ARG A 168 -9.37 -25.32 24.87
C ARG A 168 -10.41 -24.71 23.96
N GLU A 169 -10.90 -25.41 22.94
CA GLU A 169 -11.99 -24.93 22.08
C GLU A 169 -13.23 -24.57 22.89
N ALA A 170 -13.64 -25.45 23.81
CA ALA A 170 -14.81 -25.22 24.66
C ALA A 170 -14.71 -23.96 25.54
N VAL A 171 -13.51 -23.41 25.73
CA VAL A 171 -13.21 -22.22 26.55
C VAL A 171 -12.71 -21.04 25.72
N ALA A 172 -12.25 -21.27 24.49
CA ALA A 172 -11.62 -20.26 23.66
C ALA A 172 -12.67 -19.36 23.01
N CYS A 173 -12.85 -18.16 23.56
CA CYS A 173 -13.50 -17.09 22.83
C CYS A 173 -12.54 -16.57 21.75
N ILE A 174 -13.00 -16.52 20.50
CA ILE A 174 -12.32 -15.73 19.48
C ILE A 174 -12.41 -14.25 19.84
N THR A 175 -11.47 -13.45 19.36
CA THR A 175 -11.36 -12.02 19.74
C THR A 175 -12.66 -11.25 19.51
N LEU A 176 -13.42 -11.60 18.46
CA LEU A 176 -14.73 -11.00 18.18
C LEU A 176 -15.81 -11.39 19.20
N THR A 177 -15.90 -12.66 19.60
CA THR A 177 -16.91 -13.09 20.57
C THR A 177 -16.57 -12.61 21.97
N ALA A 178 -15.28 -12.57 22.31
CA ALA A 178 -14.81 -11.97 23.55
C ALA A 178 -15.17 -10.47 23.63
N ASP A 179 -15.10 -9.75 22.51
CA ASP A 179 -15.51 -8.34 22.44
C ASP A 179 -17.02 -8.15 22.58
N PHE A 180 -17.83 -9.06 22.02
CA PHE A 180 -19.27 -9.07 22.25
C PHE A 180 -19.62 -9.37 23.72
N ASP A 181 -18.96 -10.35 24.34
CA ASP A 181 -19.13 -10.66 25.76
C ASP A 181 -18.73 -9.46 26.63
N LEU A 182 -17.61 -8.79 26.29
CA LEU A 182 -17.15 -7.59 26.96
C LEU A 182 -18.17 -6.45 26.84
N SER A 183 -18.72 -6.21 25.63
CA SER A 183 -19.73 -5.19 25.36
C SER A 183 -21.03 -5.42 26.15
N VAL A 184 -21.39 -6.67 26.41
CA VAL A 184 -22.53 -7.01 27.28
C VAL A 184 -22.21 -6.68 28.75
N SER A 185 -20.98 -6.92 29.19
CA SER A 185 -20.56 -6.77 30.60
C SER A 185 -20.16 -5.34 31.01
N ASP A 186 -19.63 -4.55 30.08
CA ASP A 186 -19.05 -3.23 30.34
C ASP A 186 -19.59 -2.20 29.33
N SER A 187 -20.37 -1.24 29.83
CA SER A 187 -20.94 -0.17 29.02
C SER A 187 -19.90 0.81 28.46
N SER A 188 -18.69 0.84 29.02
CA SER A 188 -17.58 1.65 28.52
C SER A 188 -16.98 1.07 27.23
N ALA A 189 -17.19 -0.22 26.95
CA ALA A 189 -16.71 -0.86 25.72
C ALA A 189 -17.42 -0.31 24.46
N HIS A 190 -18.65 0.21 24.60
CA HIS A 190 -19.42 0.80 23.50
C HIS A 190 -18.79 2.03 22.84
N GLN A 191 -17.74 2.62 23.44
CA GLN A 191 -17.02 3.75 22.85
C GLN A 191 -16.05 3.32 21.73
N TYR A 192 -15.69 2.05 21.68
CA TYR A 192 -14.80 1.51 20.65
C TYR A 192 -15.64 1.11 19.43
N LEU A 193 -15.36 1.75 18.30
CA LEU A 193 -16.03 1.49 17.02
C LEU A 193 -15.21 0.49 16.20
N TYR A 194 -15.90 -0.43 15.52
CA TYR A 194 -15.34 -1.35 14.52
C TYR A 194 -15.33 -0.74 13.12
#